data_AF-A0A838UCL3-F1
#
_entry.id   AF-A0A838UCL3-F1
#
_cell.length_a   1.000
_cell.length_b   1.000
_cell.length_c   1.000
_cell.angle_alpha   90.00
_cell.angle_beta   90.00
_cell.angle_gamma   90.00
#
_symmetry.space_group_name_H-M   'P 1'
#
loop_
_entity.id
_entity.type
_entity.pdbx_description
1 polymer ?
#
loop_
_entity_poly.entity_id
_entity_poly.type
_entity_poly.pdbx_seq_one_letter_code
_entity_poly.pdbx_strand_id
1 'polypeptide(L)'
;MIRTINCEIDRAEGSLQRLIGLVERRGFHIDVLEMEAEGNGGRRVALGVRARDSGRCFDVLGRQIDRLIGVRRIAAGREMAV
;
A
#
# COMPACT_ATOMS: atom_id res chain seq x y z
N MET A 1 0.55 16.29 -1.72
CA MET A 1 1.14 15.43 -2.76
C MET A 1 0.73 13.99 -2.50
N ILE A 2 0.21 13.30 -3.51
CA ILE A 2 -0.15 11.88 -3.45
C ILE A 2 1.08 11.08 -3.91
N ARG A 3 1.38 9.97 -3.22
CA ARG A 3 2.41 9.00 -3.60
C ARG A 3 1.80 7.63 -3.70
N THR A 4 2.16 6.89 -4.75
CA THR A 4 1.67 5.53 -4.94
C THR A 4 2.57 4.54 -4.22
N ILE A 5 1.98 3.62 -3.45
CA ILE A 5 2.65 2.48 -2.83
C ILE A 5 2.04 1.22 -3.43
N ASN A 6 2.89 0.40 -4.05
CA ASN A 6 2.47 -0.89 -4.60
C ASN A 6 2.77 -2.00 -3.60
N CYS A 7 1.80 -2.86 -3.37
CA CYS A 7 1.90 -4.01 -2.49
C CYS A 7 1.30 -5.24 -3.16
N GLU A 8 1.82 -6.40 -2.81
CA GLU A 8 1.08 -7.65 -2.89
C GLU A 8 0.52 -7.99 -1.52
N ILE A 9 -0.70 -8.51 -1.49
CA ILE A 9 -1.32 -9.06 -0.30
C ILE A 9 -1.73 -10.51 -0.53
N ASP A 10 -1.74 -11.30 0.54
CA ASP A 10 -2.35 -12.63 0.51
C ASP A 10 -3.88 -12.53 0.29
N ARG A 11 -4.53 -13.68 0.06
CA ARG A 11 -5.99 -13.73 -0.12
C ARG A 11 -6.78 -13.57 1.18
N ALA A 12 -6.11 -13.43 2.33
CA ALA A 12 -6.81 -13.26 3.59
C ALA A 12 -7.37 -11.83 3.66
N GLU A 13 -8.67 -11.71 3.92
CA GLU A 13 -9.35 -10.42 4.05
C GLU A 13 -8.63 -9.47 5.04
N GLY A 14 -8.08 -10.04 6.12
CA GLY A 14 -7.38 -9.31 7.16
C GLY A 14 -6.11 -8.58 6.69
N SER A 15 -5.49 -8.97 5.57
CA SER A 15 -4.26 -8.33 5.08
C SER A 15 -4.52 -6.96 4.48
N LEU A 16 -5.60 -6.81 3.73
CA LEU A 16 -6.06 -5.51 3.23
C LEU A 16 -6.46 -4.59 4.39
N GLN A 17 -7.24 -5.10 5.35
CA GLN A 17 -7.70 -4.32 6.49
C GLN A 17 -6.53 -3.83 7.36
N ARG A 18 -5.52 -4.68 7.60
CA ARG A 18 -4.30 -4.31 8.34
C ARG A 18 -3.50 -3.22 7.63
N LEU A 19 -3.40 -3.30 6.30
CA LEU A 19 -2.73 -2.32 5.46
C LEU A 19 -3.43 -0.96 5.51
N ILE A 20 -4.73 -0.92 5.23
CA ILE A 20 -5.56 0.31 5.30
C ILE A 20 -5.43 0.94 6.68
N GLY A 21 -5.68 0.15 7.72
CA GLY A 21 -5.64 0.64 9.09
C GLY A 21 -4.25 1.16 9.50
N LEU A 22 -3.15 0.56 9.02
CA LEU A 22 -1.81 1.09 9.30
C LEU A 22 -1.63 2.48 8.68
N VAL A 23 -2.00 2.67 7.41
CA VAL A 23 -1.84 3.94 6.71
C VAL A 23 -2.62 5.05 7.41
N GLU A 24 -3.91 4.81 7.68
CA GLU A 24 -4.78 5.82 8.31
C GLU A 24 -4.34 6.18 9.74
N ARG A 25 -4.04 5.17 10.58
CA ARG A 25 -3.59 5.39 11.97
C ARG A 25 -2.25 6.12 12.05
N ARG A 26 -1.44 6.15 10.99
CA ARG A 26 -0.14 6.84 10.96
C ARG A 26 -0.24 8.28 10.46
N GLY A 27 -1.45 8.76 10.17
CA GLY A 27 -1.70 10.12 9.73
C GLY A 27 -1.51 10.29 8.23
N PHE A 28 -1.79 9.25 7.46
CA PHE A 28 -1.87 9.33 6.00
C PHE A 28 -3.32 9.14 5.56
N HIS A 29 -3.73 9.86 4.54
CA HIS A 29 -4.98 9.63 3.83
C HIS A 29 -4.72 8.65 2.67
N ILE A 30 -5.69 7.78 2.43
CA ILE A 30 -5.76 6.97 1.21
C ILE A 30 -6.71 7.71 0.27
N ASP A 31 -6.16 8.24 -0.82
CA ASP A 31 -6.95 8.92 -1.85
C ASP A 31 -7.35 7.94 -2.97
N VAL A 32 -6.54 6.91 -3.21
CA VAL A 32 -6.77 5.89 -4.26
C VAL A 32 -6.45 4.50 -3.72
N LEU A 33 -7.28 3.51 -4.05
CA LEU A 33 -7.05 2.11 -3.78
C LEU A 33 -7.50 1.29 -4.99
N GLU A 34 -6.55 0.69 -5.70
CA GLU A 34 -6.80 -0.18 -6.84
C GLU A 34 -6.33 -1.59 -6.52
N MET A 35 -7.10 -2.59 -6.96
CA MET A 35 -6.81 -4.00 -6.70
C MET A 35 -6.86 -4.80 -8.01
N GLU A 36 -5.80 -5.54 -8.28
CA GLU A 36 -5.71 -6.45 -9.41
C GLU A 36 -5.56 -7.88 -8.90
N ALA A 37 -6.34 -8.80 -9.47
CA ALA A 37 -6.22 -10.21 -9.17
C ALA A 37 -4.99 -10.78 -9.91
N GLU A 38 -4.03 -11.34 -9.18
CA GLU A 38 -2.90 -12.05 -9.79
C GLU A 38 -3.18 -13.56 -9.80
N GLY A 39 -2.83 -14.22 -10.92
CA GLY A 39 -3.13 -15.62 -11.17
C GLY A 39 -2.42 -16.61 -10.23
N ASN A 40 -1.39 -16.19 -9.49
CA ASN A 40 -0.47 -17.09 -8.79
C ASN A 40 -0.42 -16.94 -7.26
N GLY A 41 -1.54 -16.53 -6.63
CA GLY A 41 -1.74 -16.71 -5.19
C GLY A 41 -1.83 -15.44 -4.32
N GLY A 42 -1.59 -14.26 -4.89
CA GLY A 42 -1.74 -12.96 -4.22
C GLY A 42 -2.70 -12.01 -4.95
N ARG A 43 -2.95 -10.85 -4.36
CA ARG A 43 -3.60 -9.70 -5.02
C ARG A 43 -2.64 -8.52 -5.03
N ARG A 44 -2.53 -7.84 -6.17
CA ARG A 44 -1.76 -6.61 -6.26
C ARG A 44 -2.65 -5.45 -5.84
N VAL A 45 -2.10 -4.55 -5.03
CA VAL A 45 -2.78 -3.37 -4.52
C VAL A 45 -1.92 -2.15 -4.79
N ALA A 46 -2.49 -1.15 -5.45
CA ALA A 46 -1.89 0.17 -5.59
C ALA A 46 -2.62 1.16 -4.67
N LEU A 47 -1.87 1.79 -3.77
CA LEU A 47 -2.37 2.76 -2.79
C LEU A 47 -1.85 4.15 -3.12
N GLY A 48 -2.74 5.06 -3.51
CA GLY A 48 -2.45 6.49 -3.56
C GLY A 48 -2.57 7.08 -2.17
N VAL A 49 -1.44 7.42 -1.55
CA VAL A 49 -1.38 7.94 -0.18
C VAL A 49 -0.90 9.37 -0.10
N ARG A 50 -1.51 10.15 0.79
CA ARG A 50 -1.13 11.54 1.05
C ARG A 50 -0.88 11.76 2.54
N ALA A 51 0.22 12.42 2.85
CA ALA A 51 0.50 12.86 4.21
C ALA A 51 -0.55 13.88 4.67
N ARG A 52 -1.07 13.72 5.90
CA ARG A 52 -2.00 14.68 6.51
C ARG A 52 -1.33 16.00 6.90
N ASP A 53 -0.05 15.95 7.24
CA ASP A 53 0.79 17.09 7.62
C ASP A 53 2.25 16.87 7.18
N SER A 54 3.08 17.93 7.28
CA SER A 54 4.50 17.91 6.88
C SER A 54 5.39 17.04 7.77
N GLY A 55 4.91 16.60 8.94
CA GLY A 55 5.64 15.75 9.87
C GLY A 55 5.56 14.25 9.53
N ARG A 56 4.88 13.86 8.45
CA ARG A 56 4.72 12.46 8.06
C ARG A 56 5.81 12.01 7.08
N CYS A 57 6.52 10.93 7.42
CA CYS A 57 7.61 10.40 6.60
C CYS A 57 7.17 9.11 5.87
N PHE A 58 7.19 9.16 4.53
CA PHE A 58 6.84 8.02 3.69
C PHE A 58 7.82 6.84 3.82
N ASP A 59 9.09 7.09 4.13
CA ASP A 59 10.08 6.01 4.33
C ASP A 59 9.84 5.25 5.65
N VAL A 60 9.33 5.94 6.68
CA VAL A 60 8.86 5.29 7.91
C VAL A 60 7.61 4.48 7.63
N LEU A 61 6.65 5.03 6.88
CA LEU A 61 5.45 4.30 6.48
C LEU A 61 5.80 3.02 5.70
N GLY A 62 6.69 3.11 4.71
CA GLY A 62 7.16 1.96 3.93
C GLY A 62 7.74 0.85 4.80
N ARG A 63 8.64 1.19 5.73
CA ARG A 63 9.22 0.23 6.69
C ARG A 63 8.20 -0.38 7.64
N GLN A 64 7.13 0.35 7.97
CA GLN A 64 6.04 -0.19 8.79
C GLN A 64 5.16 -1.14 8.00
N ILE A 65 4.91 -0.87 6.72
CA ILE A 65 4.20 -1.78 5.81
C ILE A 65 5.00 -3.07 5.63
N ASP A 66 6.33 -2.99 5.51
CA ASP A 66 7.19 -4.17 5.38
C ASP A 66 7.12 -5.14 6.59
N ARG A 67 6.57 -4.69 7.72
CA ARG A 67 6.37 -5.52 8.93
C ARG A 67 4.97 -6.10 9.03
N LEU A 68 4.07 -5.81 8.10
CA LEU A 68 2.72 -6.38 8.10
C LEU A 68 2.76 -7.83 7.60
N ILE A 69 2.12 -8.72 8.36
CA ILE A 69 1.95 -10.12 7.95
C ILE A 69 1.06 -10.17 6.69
N GLY A 70 1.39 -10.99 5.70
CA GLY A 70 0.54 -11.13 4.50
C GLY A 70 0.51 -9.90 3.59
N VAL A 71 1.43 -8.94 3.77
CA VAL A 71 1.62 -7.77 2.90
C VAL A 71 3.09 -7.69 2.53
N ARG A 72 3.38 -7.48 1.25
CA ARG A 72 4.74 -7.31 0.73
C ARG A 72 4.76 -6.09 -0.18
N ARG A 73 5.55 -5.07 0.14
CA ARG A 73 5.76 -3.97 -0.79
C ARG A 73 6.52 -4.46 -2.01
N ILE A 74 6.13 -3.95 -3.17
CA ILE A 74 6.79 -4.22 -4.43
C ILE A 74 7.27 -2.91 -5.03
N ALA A 75 8.39 -2.95 -5.74
CA ALA A 75 8.81 -1.81 -6.54
C ALA A 75 7.67 -1.46 -7.52
N ALA A 76 7.48 -0.18 -7.80
CA ALA A 76 6.62 0.23 -8.90
C ALA A 76 7.24 -0.36 -10.19
N GLY A 77 6.76 -1.54 -10.57
CA GLY A 77 7.08 -2.12 -11.86
C GLY A 77 6.60 -1.12 -12.89
N ARG A 78 7.57 -0.51 -13.60
CA ARG A 78 7.46 0.29 -14.81
C ARG A 78 6.03 0.60 -15.25
N GLU A 79 5.71 1.88 -15.20
CA GLU A 79 4.57 2.54 -15.84
C GLU A 79 4.21 1.81 -17.16
N MET A 80 3.01 1.23 -17.23
CA MET A 80 2.46 0.76 -18.49
C MET A 80 2.14 1.99 -19.31
N ALA A 81 3.04 2.30 -20.26
CA ALA A 81 2.72 3.16 -21.37
C ALA A 81 1.57 2.51 -22.15
N VAL A 82 0.40 3.17 -22.13
CA VAL A 82 -0.65 3.05 -23.15
C VAL A 82 -1.15 4.44 -23.49
#